data_AF-A0A343JAF9-F1
#
_entry.id   AF-A0A343JAF9-F1
#
_cell.length_a   1.000
_cell.length_b   1.000
_cell.length_c   1.000
_cell.angle_alpha   90.00
_cell.angle_beta   90.00
_cell.angle_gamma   90.00
#
_symmetry.space_group_name_H-M   'P 1'
#
loop_
_entity.id
_entity.type
_entity.pdbx_description
1 polymer ?
#
loop_
_entity_poly.entity_id
_entity_poly.type
_entity_poly.pdbx_seq_one_letter_code
_entity_poly.pdbx_strand_id
1 'polypeptide(L)'
;MKKMEGFFSKIKLDYNKMKTFREKVKKIFNPIYNFFKKVKNIYDKANKRTPYTEPIAVIGSSCLFILILVLVIKTNFTVENVNIITNSAEKFYYQHEYDKAINEYNEMQLNDPWPIWSVNMADIYSLKSEVEKSEALLKESIIVRDRIIKEEGIENYLDKDKNLINKILFIFNMNGKYEETITFGEDYISEIGIDNNILKNLFIAYIIKNHEFKAEDTITRFELNENSAYELSEIANMYTLINNWDKALELLDKAWEIDKNELKIYDTIEEMYLFNKEELIKNLERLVNKNNSKSSYKMMLLKAYAYDAENIVKAEKLIEELENDNVEGYIINLIKFETLKNDNNKEAMEYLEKAYKGVKDEKEASFYEYYIGALLSYYNKDYEKASNLVKKSILDNPNYSYSYLLLSDICYSGEGGKFVEPYLRTAMEKSPYSYKIILKMAEYYKNIEVNNVKAKNMYEMAIILRKDNSSLYYELAKLFIAEEQWQEAINSIKKSIEFDNNSNYYRALGALYLKNENYEEAIIYTRKAFEMNDKDILALNNAAWYYINVEKNISRAYENIKAAYEEIPISIDENTKKLIAENYTRIEKLYKENSETLDNDIFMDITLFY
;
A
#
# COMPACT_ATOMS: atom_id res chain seq x y z
N MET A 1 -55.25 -34.87 0.63
CA MET A 1 -54.99 -35.39 2.01
C MET A 1 -53.89 -36.46 2.05
N LYS A 2 -53.93 -37.55 1.27
CA LYS A 2 -52.86 -38.59 1.30
C LYS A 2 -51.44 -38.16 0.91
N LYS A 3 -51.23 -37.01 0.25
CA LYS A 3 -49.88 -36.43 -0.01
C LYS A 3 -49.36 -35.49 1.09
N MET A 4 -50.22 -34.99 1.99
CA MET A 4 -49.78 -34.17 3.14
C MET A 4 -49.37 -35.04 4.33
N GLU A 5 -49.98 -36.20 4.52
CA GLU A 5 -49.63 -37.13 5.61
C GLU A 5 -48.20 -37.67 5.46
N GLY A 6 -47.70 -37.81 4.23
CA GLY A 6 -46.30 -38.18 3.97
C GLY A 6 -45.29 -37.10 4.39
N PHE A 7 -45.61 -35.81 4.23
CA PHE A 7 -44.72 -34.71 4.56
C PHE A 7 -44.50 -34.56 6.08
N PHE A 8 -45.55 -34.71 6.88
CA PHE A 8 -45.46 -34.63 8.34
C PHE A 8 -44.97 -35.91 9.02
N SER A 9 -44.98 -37.06 8.31
CA SER A 9 -44.44 -38.32 8.86
C SER A 9 -42.90 -38.37 8.93
N LYS A 10 -42.19 -37.52 8.16
CA LYS A 10 -40.71 -37.46 8.14
C LYS A 10 -40.11 -36.41 9.05
N ILE A 11 -40.91 -35.48 9.57
CA ILE A 11 -40.44 -34.52 10.57
C ILE A 11 -40.77 -35.10 11.95
N LYS A 12 -39.79 -35.76 12.58
CA LYS A 12 -39.83 -35.97 14.05
C LYS A 12 -39.72 -34.59 14.71
N LEU A 13 -40.82 -33.85 14.75
CA LEU A 13 -40.97 -32.67 15.59
C LEU A 13 -40.91 -33.15 17.03
N ASP A 14 -39.75 -32.95 17.66
CA ASP A 14 -39.54 -33.23 19.06
C ASP A 14 -40.47 -32.32 19.88
N TYR A 15 -41.62 -32.89 20.26
CA TYR A 15 -42.69 -32.19 20.97
C TYR A 15 -42.18 -31.57 22.28
N ASN A 16 -41.15 -32.17 22.89
CA ASN A 16 -40.50 -31.64 24.07
C ASN A 16 -39.72 -30.36 23.75
N LYS A 17 -38.99 -30.27 22.62
CA LYS A 17 -38.29 -29.05 22.21
C LYS A 17 -39.25 -27.87 21.97
N MET A 18 -40.39 -28.09 21.32
CA MET A 18 -41.42 -27.06 21.15
C MET A 18 -42.06 -26.63 22.48
N LYS A 19 -42.27 -27.57 23.41
CA LYS A 19 -42.78 -27.24 24.75
C LYS A 19 -41.78 -26.40 25.54
N THR A 20 -40.49 -26.76 25.53
CA THR A 20 -39.42 -25.94 26.14
C THR A 20 -39.25 -24.58 25.48
N PHE A 21 -39.39 -24.48 24.16
CA PHE A 21 -39.37 -23.19 23.46
C PHE A 21 -40.55 -22.32 23.89
N ARG A 22 -41.76 -22.89 23.93
CA ARG A 22 -42.97 -22.19 24.38
C ARG A 22 -42.88 -21.76 25.85
N GLU A 23 -42.25 -22.57 26.72
CA GLU A 23 -42.02 -22.21 28.12
C GLU A 23 -40.94 -21.14 28.30
N LYS A 24 -39.86 -21.18 27.51
CA LYS A 24 -38.84 -20.12 27.47
C LYS A 24 -39.42 -18.79 26.96
N VAL A 25 -40.21 -18.84 25.88
CA VAL A 25 -40.95 -17.68 25.36
C VAL A 25 -41.93 -17.15 26.41
N LYS A 26 -42.70 -18.02 27.08
CA LYS A 26 -43.59 -17.61 28.19
C LYS A 26 -42.83 -16.96 29.34
N LYS A 27 -41.64 -17.47 29.73
CA LYS A 27 -40.82 -16.86 30.80
C LYS A 27 -40.33 -15.46 30.45
N ILE A 28 -40.07 -15.18 29.17
CA ILE A 28 -39.65 -13.85 28.71
C ILE A 28 -40.85 -12.91 28.55
N PHE A 29 -41.96 -13.38 27.98
CA PHE A 29 -43.11 -12.54 27.67
C PHE A 29 -44.10 -12.33 28.83
N ASN A 30 -44.22 -13.25 29.80
CA ASN A 30 -45.12 -13.07 30.94
C ASN A 30 -44.78 -11.83 31.81
N PRO A 31 -43.51 -11.57 32.17
CA PRO A 31 -43.14 -10.37 32.92
C PRO A 31 -43.52 -9.10 32.16
N ILE A 32 -43.26 -9.07 30.85
CA ILE A 32 -43.57 -7.96 29.95
C ILE A 32 -45.08 -7.74 29.86
N TYR A 33 -45.85 -8.81 29.64
CA TYR A 33 -47.31 -8.76 29.59
C TYR A 33 -47.92 -8.27 30.91
N ASN A 34 -47.43 -8.78 32.04
CA ASN A 34 -47.89 -8.36 33.37
C ASN A 34 -47.54 -6.89 33.67
N PHE A 35 -46.37 -6.43 33.21
CA PHE A 35 -45.97 -5.03 33.28
C PHE A 35 -46.92 -4.13 32.47
N PHE A 36 -47.15 -4.44 31.19
CA PHE A 36 -48.08 -3.68 30.34
C PHE A 36 -49.51 -3.71 30.87
N LYS A 37 -49.96 -4.82 31.46
CA LYS A 37 -51.28 -4.91 32.10
C LYS A 37 -51.38 -3.99 33.34
N LYS A 38 -50.32 -3.88 34.15
CA LYS A 38 -50.26 -2.92 35.26
C LYS A 38 -50.27 -1.48 34.76
N VAL A 39 -49.47 -1.17 33.74
CA VAL A 39 -49.40 0.16 33.11
C VAL A 39 -50.75 0.56 32.53
N LYS A 40 -51.43 -0.34 31.80
CA LYS A 40 -52.78 -0.12 31.27
C LYS A 40 -53.79 0.18 32.36
N ASN A 41 -53.79 -0.58 33.46
CA ASN A 41 -54.71 -0.33 34.57
C ASN A 41 -54.46 1.03 35.26
N ILE A 42 -53.22 1.51 35.30
CA ILE A 42 -52.87 2.84 35.83
C ILE A 42 -53.33 3.93 34.85
N TYR A 43 -53.07 3.74 33.55
CA TYR A 43 -53.55 4.62 32.48
C TYR A 43 -55.08 4.76 32.48
N ASP A 44 -55.82 3.65 32.51
CA ASP A 44 -57.29 3.65 32.48
C ASP A 44 -57.89 4.36 33.71
N LYS A 45 -57.23 4.29 34.87
CA LYS A 45 -57.63 5.02 36.09
C LYS A 45 -57.34 6.51 36.01
N ALA A 46 -56.21 6.89 35.44
CA ALA A 46 -55.81 8.29 35.28
C ALA A 46 -56.63 8.99 34.17
N ASN A 47 -56.91 8.30 33.05
CA ASN A 47 -57.66 8.86 31.92
C ASN A 47 -59.11 9.20 32.29
N LYS A 48 -59.70 8.47 33.24
CA LYS A 48 -61.03 8.79 33.80
C LYS A 48 -61.04 10.03 34.70
N ARG A 49 -59.89 10.50 35.19
CA ARG A 49 -59.79 11.61 36.16
C ARG A 49 -59.40 12.93 35.51
N THR A 50 -58.65 12.90 34.41
CA THR A 50 -58.12 14.11 33.76
C THR A 50 -58.13 13.99 32.23
N PRO A 51 -58.67 14.97 31.48
CA PRO A 51 -58.79 14.90 30.03
C PRO A 51 -57.44 14.98 29.27
N TYR A 52 -56.36 15.36 29.96
CA TYR A 52 -55.01 15.48 29.36
C TYR A 52 -54.16 14.20 29.48
N THR A 53 -54.67 13.14 30.12
CA THR A 53 -53.90 11.91 30.38
C THR A 53 -53.50 11.19 29.09
N GLU A 54 -54.43 11.11 28.13
CA GLU A 54 -54.21 10.48 26.83
C GLU A 54 -53.15 11.23 25.99
N PRO A 55 -53.25 12.57 25.80
CA PRO A 55 -52.17 13.34 25.19
C PRO A 55 -50.80 13.14 25.85
N ILE A 56 -50.72 13.18 27.19
CA ILE A 56 -49.46 13.02 27.94
C ILE A 56 -48.87 11.62 27.74
N ALA A 57 -49.70 10.57 27.76
CA ALA A 57 -49.25 9.21 27.55
C ALA A 57 -48.74 8.96 26.13
N VAL A 58 -49.41 9.54 25.12
CA VAL A 58 -49.01 9.43 23.71
C VAL A 58 -47.69 10.17 23.47
N ILE A 59 -47.55 11.40 23.98
CA ILE A 59 -46.30 12.16 23.87
C ILE A 59 -45.16 11.45 24.61
N GLY A 60 -45.39 11.02 25.85
CA GLY A 60 -44.37 10.34 26.66
C GLY A 60 -43.91 9.01 26.07
N SER A 61 -44.84 8.19 25.55
CA SER A 61 -44.49 6.92 24.89
C SER A 61 -43.78 7.12 23.56
N SER A 62 -44.15 8.15 22.78
CA SER A 62 -43.45 8.51 21.54
C SER A 62 -42.03 8.99 21.81
N CYS A 63 -41.83 9.85 22.81
CA CYS A 63 -40.50 10.29 23.23
C CYS A 63 -39.63 9.13 23.74
N LEU A 64 -40.20 8.19 24.50
CA LEU A 64 -39.49 7.01 24.98
C LEU A 64 -39.10 6.07 23.83
N PHE A 65 -39.99 5.88 22.85
CA PHE A 65 -39.69 5.08 21.66
C PHE A 65 -38.56 5.70 20.84
N ILE A 66 -38.59 7.02 20.63
CA ILE A 66 -37.50 7.75 19.95
C ILE A 66 -36.20 7.62 20.75
N LEU A 67 -36.23 7.76 22.08
CA LEU A 67 -35.04 7.58 22.93
C LEU A 67 -34.47 6.17 22.80
N ILE A 68 -35.31 5.13 22.84
CA ILE A 68 -34.87 3.73 22.64
C ILE A 68 -34.31 3.54 21.24
N LEU A 69 -34.93 4.12 20.22
CA LEU A 69 -34.46 4.05 18.84
C LEU A 69 -33.09 4.73 18.70
N VAL A 70 -32.91 5.91 19.30
CA VAL A 70 -31.63 6.63 19.36
C VAL A 70 -30.59 5.82 20.13
N LEU A 71 -30.94 5.19 21.25
CA LEU A 71 -30.03 4.35 22.02
C LEU A 71 -29.62 3.10 21.25
N VAL A 72 -30.56 2.43 20.58
CA VAL A 72 -30.30 1.26 19.73
C VAL A 72 -29.45 1.65 18.53
N ILE A 73 -29.74 2.78 17.89
CA ILE A 73 -28.93 3.31 16.80
C ILE A 73 -27.54 3.64 17.32
N LYS A 74 -27.42 4.30 18.47
CA LYS A 74 -26.14 4.62 19.08
C LYS A 74 -25.35 3.34 19.37
N THR A 75 -25.93 2.33 20.01
CA THR A 75 -25.22 1.08 20.31
C THR A 75 -24.86 0.25 19.08
N ASN A 76 -25.64 0.32 17.99
CA ASN A 76 -25.41 -0.49 16.80
C ASN A 76 -24.62 0.22 15.68
N PHE A 77 -24.59 1.57 15.69
CA PHE A 77 -23.99 2.37 14.63
C PHE A 77 -22.91 3.35 15.13
N THR A 78 -22.64 3.49 16.44
CA THR A 78 -21.39 4.15 16.84
C THR A 78 -20.24 3.20 16.60
N VAL A 79 -19.48 3.45 15.54
CA VAL A 79 -18.15 2.86 15.41
C VAL A 79 -17.31 3.44 16.56
N GLU A 80 -16.73 2.55 17.37
CA GLU A 80 -15.79 2.96 18.41
C GLU A 80 -14.65 3.72 17.73
N ASN A 81 -14.48 5.01 18.06
CA ASN A 81 -13.41 5.81 17.49
C ASN A 81 -12.09 5.41 18.17
N VAL A 82 -11.35 4.52 17.53
CA VAL A 82 -10.06 4.06 18.01
C VAL A 82 -9.02 5.11 17.65
N ASN A 83 -8.20 5.49 18.63
CA ASN A 83 -7.15 6.48 18.41
C ASN A 83 -5.76 5.87 18.67
N ILE A 84 -4.86 5.99 17.71
CA ILE A 84 -3.44 5.60 17.81
C ILE A 84 -2.55 6.78 18.20
N ILE A 85 -3.12 7.98 18.23
CA ILE A 85 -2.43 9.24 18.48
C ILE A 85 -2.26 9.42 19.99
N THR A 86 -1.02 9.56 20.44
CA THR A 86 -0.68 9.58 21.87
C THR A 86 -0.69 10.97 22.47
N ASN A 87 -0.52 12.01 21.66
CA ASN A 87 -0.46 13.40 22.10
C ASN A 87 -1.06 14.39 21.07
N SER A 88 -1.25 15.64 21.50
CA SER A 88 -1.82 16.73 20.70
C SER A 88 -0.99 17.06 19.46
N ALA A 89 0.34 17.02 19.56
CA ALA A 89 1.23 17.33 18.44
C ALA A 89 1.17 16.25 17.34
N GLU A 90 1.18 14.97 17.73
CA GLU A 90 0.96 13.85 16.81
C GLU A 90 -0.38 13.94 16.11
N LYS A 91 -1.42 14.45 16.80
CA LYS A 91 -2.71 14.67 16.17
C LYS A 91 -2.59 15.62 14.99
N PHE A 92 -1.94 16.76 15.20
CA PHE A 92 -1.72 17.73 14.14
C PHE A 92 -0.81 17.17 13.04
N TYR A 93 0.21 16.37 13.39
CA TYR A 93 1.08 15.70 12.42
C TYR A 93 0.30 14.80 11.46
N TYR A 94 -0.50 13.87 11.98
CA TYR A 94 -1.32 12.99 11.15
C TYR A 94 -2.46 13.72 10.44
N GLN A 95 -2.86 14.90 10.91
CA GLN A 95 -3.83 15.78 10.26
C GLN A 95 -3.21 16.76 9.25
N HIS A 96 -1.92 16.61 8.90
CA HIS A 96 -1.22 17.49 7.96
C HIS A 96 -1.21 18.98 8.41
N GLU A 97 -1.37 19.23 9.72
CA GLU A 97 -1.32 20.55 10.35
C GLU A 97 0.07 20.81 10.95
N TYR A 98 1.09 20.72 10.10
CA TYR A 98 2.51 20.65 10.53
C TYR A 98 2.99 21.81 11.38
N ASP A 99 2.59 23.05 11.07
CA ASP A 99 3.03 24.20 11.88
C ASP A 99 2.41 24.18 13.28
N LYS A 100 1.19 23.65 13.43
CA LYS A 100 0.59 23.44 14.76
C LYS A 100 1.27 22.30 15.51
N ALA A 101 1.61 21.22 14.81
CA ALA A 101 2.38 20.12 15.39
C ALA A 101 3.74 20.59 15.90
N ILE A 102 4.46 21.40 15.11
CA ILE A 102 5.74 22.00 15.52
C ILE A 102 5.57 22.87 16.77
N ASN A 103 4.59 23.77 16.78
CA ASN A 103 4.35 24.63 17.94
C ASN A 103 4.06 23.82 19.21
N GLU A 104 3.21 22.79 19.09
CA GLU A 104 2.86 21.93 20.21
C GLU A 104 4.06 21.10 20.69
N TYR A 105 4.85 20.51 19.78
CA TYR A 105 6.09 19.82 20.15
C TYR A 105 7.11 20.75 20.81
N ASN A 106 7.20 22.00 20.37
CA ASN A 106 8.07 22.99 21.00
C ASN A 106 7.65 23.26 22.45
N GLU A 107 6.35 23.45 22.72
CA GLU A 107 5.84 23.61 24.10
C GLU A 107 6.06 22.36 24.96
N MET A 108 5.92 21.16 24.37
CA MET A 108 6.22 19.90 25.05
C MET A 108 7.72 19.79 25.38
N GLN A 109 8.61 20.15 24.44
CA GLN A 109 10.06 20.12 24.63
C GLN A 109 10.54 21.06 25.73
N LEU A 110 9.89 22.20 25.94
CA LEU A 110 10.23 23.12 27.05
C LEU A 110 10.08 22.47 28.43
N ASN A 111 9.25 21.42 28.55
CA ASN A 111 8.96 20.72 29.80
C ASN A 111 9.64 19.35 29.91
N ASP A 112 10.34 18.90 28.88
CA ASP A 112 11.05 17.62 28.85
C ASP A 112 12.52 17.85 28.47
N PRO A 113 13.49 17.59 29.37
CA PRO A 113 14.90 17.78 29.02
C PRO A 113 15.37 16.82 27.91
N TRP A 114 14.72 15.67 27.73
CA TRP A 114 15.11 14.69 26.72
C TRP A 114 14.66 15.18 25.32
N PRO A 115 15.54 15.18 24.29
CA PRO A 115 15.31 15.93 23.05
C PRO A 115 14.41 15.19 22.03
N ILE A 116 13.46 14.37 22.48
CA ILE A 116 12.62 13.56 21.59
C ILE A 116 11.63 14.41 20.78
N TRP A 117 11.09 15.48 21.36
CA TRP A 117 10.13 16.35 20.67
C TRP A 117 10.84 17.23 19.64
N SER A 118 12.08 17.65 19.90
CA SER A 118 12.97 18.26 18.91
C SER A 118 13.22 17.34 17.72
N VAL A 119 13.47 16.05 17.94
CA VAL A 119 13.62 15.08 16.85
C VAL A 119 12.30 14.91 16.07
N ASN A 120 11.15 14.91 16.73
CA ASN A 120 9.86 14.88 16.04
C ASN A 120 9.61 16.14 15.20
N MET A 121 9.99 17.33 15.68
CA MET A 121 9.97 18.56 14.87
C MET A 121 10.92 18.46 13.67
N ALA A 122 12.10 17.83 13.84
CA ALA A 122 13.05 17.62 12.76
C ALA A 122 12.50 16.71 11.66
N ASP A 123 11.72 15.68 12.02
CA ASP A 123 11.00 14.84 11.05
C ASP A 123 9.98 15.66 10.24
N ILE A 124 9.25 16.57 10.89
CA ILE A 124 8.33 17.47 10.19
C ILE A 124 9.08 18.40 9.23
N TYR A 125 10.21 18.97 9.64
CA TYR A 125 11.03 19.78 8.72
C TYR A 125 11.56 18.95 7.55
N SER A 126 11.97 17.70 7.77
CA SER A 126 12.35 16.76 6.71
C SER A 126 11.18 16.53 5.74
N LEU A 127 9.99 16.28 6.28
CA LEU A 127 8.75 16.09 5.52
C LEU A 127 8.43 17.31 4.66
N LYS A 128 8.59 18.52 5.18
CA LYS A 128 8.38 19.79 4.46
C LYS A 128 9.51 20.12 3.45
N SER A 129 10.47 19.23 3.25
CA SER A 129 11.68 19.46 2.45
C SER A 129 12.58 20.60 2.98
N GLU A 130 12.44 20.97 4.26
CA GLU A 130 13.27 21.96 4.96
C GLU A 130 14.50 21.26 5.59
N VAL A 131 15.29 20.57 4.75
CA VAL A 131 16.36 19.65 5.17
C VAL A 131 17.40 20.30 6.08
N GLU A 132 17.81 21.54 5.79
CA GLU A 132 18.81 22.25 6.61
C GLU A 132 18.32 22.47 8.06
N LYS A 133 17.04 22.80 8.25
CA LYS A 133 16.44 22.96 9.59
C LYS A 133 16.30 21.63 10.29
N SER A 134 15.88 20.59 9.56
CA SER A 134 15.81 19.23 10.06
C SER A 134 17.17 18.80 10.61
N GLU A 135 18.23 18.90 9.81
CA GLU A 135 19.58 18.53 10.21
C GLU A 135 20.13 19.33 11.38
N ALA A 136 19.92 20.65 11.41
CA ALA A 136 20.37 21.49 12.51
C ALA A 136 19.76 21.02 13.83
N LEU A 137 18.46 20.72 13.82
CA LEU A 137 17.74 20.27 15.00
C LEU A 137 18.12 18.84 15.43
N LEU A 138 18.42 17.94 14.48
CA LEU A 138 18.97 16.62 14.79
C LEU A 138 20.34 16.73 15.47
N LYS A 139 21.24 17.54 14.92
CA LYS A 139 22.59 17.77 15.47
C LYS A 139 22.53 18.40 16.86
N GLU A 140 21.64 19.36 17.07
CA GLU A 140 21.39 19.93 18.40
C GLU A 140 20.84 18.88 19.38
N SER A 141 19.91 18.04 18.93
CA SER A 141 19.33 16.96 19.75
C SER A 141 20.39 15.95 20.19
N ILE A 142 21.35 15.60 19.32
CA ILE A 142 22.48 14.73 19.69
C ILE A 142 23.33 15.38 20.79
N ILE A 143 23.67 16.67 20.66
CA ILE A 143 24.46 17.40 21.67
C ILE A 143 23.74 17.44 23.03
N VAL A 144 22.42 17.67 23.03
CA VAL A 144 21.61 17.67 24.25
C VAL A 144 21.59 16.28 24.89
N ARG A 145 21.36 15.24 24.09
CA ARG A 145 21.38 13.83 24.51
C ARG A 145 22.72 13.46 25.16
N ASP A 146 23.84 13.76 24.49
CA ASP A 146 25.19 13.45 25.00
C ASP A 146 25.48 14.15 26.33
N ARG A 147 25.01 15.39 26.49
CA ARG A 147 25.14 16.12 27.75
C ARG A 147 24.38 15.43 28.88
N ILE A 148 23.12 15.07 28.65
CA ILE A 148 22.29 14.40 29.66
C ILE A 148 22.90 13.05 30.05
N ILE A 149 23.31 12.24 29.06
CA ILE A 149 23.95 10.95 29.33
C ILE A 149 25.25 11.11 30.12
N LYS A 150 26.04 12.15 29.83
CA LYS A 150 27.28 12.44 30.55
C LYS A 150 27.02 12.85 32.01
N GLU A 151 25.95 13.59 32.27
CA GLU A 151 25.59 14.09 33.61
C GLU A 151 24.88 13.04 34.46
N GLU A 152 23.97 12.26 33.86
CA GLU A 152 23.02 11.38 34.56
C GLU A 152 23.26 9.88 34.33
N GLY A 153 24.12 9.52 33.38
CA GLY A 153 24.44 8.14 33.00
C GLY A 153 23.44 7.49 32.04
N ILE A 154 23.94 6.69 31.09
CA ILE A 154 23.12 6.03 30.04
C ILE A 154 22.12 5.01 30.60
N GLU A 155 22.41 4.39 31.74
CA GLU A 155 21.56 3.34 32.34
C GLU A 155 20.13 3.81 32.60
N ASN A 156 19.93 5.10 32.88
CA ASN A 156 18.61 5.69 33.12
C ASN A 156 17.83 6.00 31.82
N TYR A 157 18.50 5.93 30.67
CA TYR A 157 17.98 6.40 29.38
C TYR A 157 18.01 5.35 28.27
N LEU A 158 18.54 4.16 28.49
CA LEU A 158 18.83 3.17 27.44
C LEU A 158 17.67 2.95 26.47
N ASP A 159 16.45 2.69 26.95
CA ASP A 159 15.29 2.46 26.08
C ASP A 159 14.83 3.73 25.33
N LYS A 160 14.87 4.88 26.00
CA LYS A 160 14.55 6.18 25.39
C LYS A 160 15.57 6.55 24.31
N ASP A 161 16.82 6.19 24.56
CA ASP A 161 17.95 6.46 23.70
C ASP A 161 17.92 5.61 22.43
N LYS A 162 17.64 4.31 22.55
CA LYS A 162 17.39 3.45 21.39
C LYS A 162 16.31 4.01 20.47
N ASN A 163 15.18 4.47 21.05
CA ASN A 163 14.10 5.09 20.29
C ASN A 163 14.56 6.40 19.61
N LEU A 164 15.20 7.29 20.37
CA LEU A 164 15.70 8.57 19.87
C LEU A 164 16.68 8.37 18.71
N ILE A 165 17.67 7.48 18.87
CA ILE A 165 18.68 7.23 17.85
C ILE A 165 18.06 6.57 16.62
N ASN A 166 17.16 5.60 16.79
CA ASN A 166 16.43 5.03 15.66
C ASN A 166 15.72 6.12 14.83
N LYS A 167 15.06 7.08 15.48
CA LYS A 167 14.42 8.21 14.80
C LYS A 167 15.42 9.14 14.10
N ILE A 168 16.51 9.50 14.78
CA ILE A 168 17.55 10.36 14.19
C ILE A 168 18.13 9.72 12.93
N LEU A 169 18.51 8.43 12.99
CA LEU A 169 19.06 7.70 11.85
C LEU A 169 18.05 7.56 10.71
N PHE A 170 16.79 7.28 11.03
CA PHE A 170 15.72 7.28 10.04
C PHE A 170 15.59 8.63 9.34
N ILE A 171 15.57 9.74 10.09
CA ILE A 171 15.43 11.08 9.50
C ILE A 171 16.67 11.47 8.69
N PHE A 172 17.88 11.11 9.12
CA PHE A 172 19.09 11.27 8.31
C PHE A 172 18.98 10.51 6.98
N ASN A 173 18.52 9.26 7.00
CA ASN A 173 18.25 8.49 5.79
C ASN A 173 17.21 9.20 4.89
N MET A 174 16.10 9.67 5.45
CA MET A 174 15.07 10.42 4.71
C MET A 174 15.59 11.74 4.10
N ASN A 175 16.57 12.37 4.76
CA ASN A 175 17.24 13.58 4.28
C ASN A 175 18.37 13.28 3.27
N GLY A 176 18.63 12.02 2.93
CA GLY A 176 19.74 11.61 2.07
C GLY A 176 21.12 11.70 2.72
N LYS A 177 21.18 11.80 4.05
CA LYS A 177 22.39 11.94 4.89
C LYS A 177 22.91 10.59 5.35
N TYR A 178 23.16 9.71 4.39
CA TYR A 178 23.56 8.33 4.65
C TYR A 178 24.94 8.20 5.32
N GLU A 179 25.87 9.12 5.05
CA GLU A 179 27.19 9.11 5.70
C GLU A 179 27.08 9.47 7.19
N GLU A 180 26.20 10.41 7.52
CA GLU A 180 25.86 10.75 8.90
C GLU A 180 25.17 9.58 9.61
N THR A 181 24.24 8.89 8.93
CA THR A 181 23.64 7.64 9.45
C THR A 181 24.71 6.60 9.76
N ILE A 182 25.62 6.35 8.82
CA ILE A 182 26.69 5.35 8.97
C ILE A 182 27.60 5.71 10.12
N THR A 183 28.17 6.92 10.11
CA THR A 183 29.14 7.37 11.11
C THR A 183 28.53 7.33 12.52
N PHE A 184 27.37 7.98 12.69
CA PHE A 184 26.74 8.07 14.00
C PHE A 184 26.19 6.73 14.50
N GLY A 185 25.64 5.90 13.60
CA GLY A 185 25.14 4.57 13.97
C GLY A 185 26.25 3.58 14.30
N GLU A 186 27.40 3.62 13.60
CA GLU A 186 28.58 2.80 13.95
C GLU A 186 29.14 3.20 15.31
N ASP A 187 29.30 4.50 15.57
CA ASP A 187 29.75 5.03 16.87
C ASP A 187 28.82 4.58 17.99
N TYR A 188 27.50 4.72 17.79
CA TYR A 188 26.50 4.26 18.76
C TYR A 188 26.63 2.79 19.11
N ILE A 189 26.72 1.91 18.10
CA ILE A 189 26.83 0.46 18.35
C ILE A 189 28.14 0.13 19.05
N SER A 190 29.23 0.83 18.72
CA SER A 190 30.52 0.62 19.37
C SER A 190 30.52 1.02 20.84
N GLU A 191 29.79 2.07 21.22
CA GLU A 191 29.78 2.60 22.58
C GLU A 191 28.70 1.98 23.48
N ILE A 192 27.48 1.82 22.95
CA ILE A 192 26.30 1.45 23.73
C ILE A 192 25.91 -0.02 23.52
N GLY A 193 26.03 -0.51 22.28
CA GLY A 193 25.73 -1.89 21.92
C GLY A 193 24.74 -2.03 20.76
N ILE A 194 24.45 -3.27 20.42
CA ILE A 194 23.64 -3.62 19.25
C ILE A 194 22.15 -3.32 19.52
N ASP A 195 21.49 -2.76 18.52
CA ASP A 195 20.03 -2.65 18.45
C ASP A 195 19.57 -2.96 17.02
N ASN A 196 18.57 -3.83 16.89
CA ASN A 196 18.09 -4.30 15.60
C ASN A 196 17.51 -3.16 14.74
N ASN A 197 16.85 -2.15 15.31
CA ASN A 197 16.29 -1.05 14.50
C ASN A 197 17.39 -0.10 13.99
N ILE A 198 18.45 0.08 14.77
CA ILE A 198 19.66 0.79 14.33
C ILE A 198 20.33 0.02 13.18
N LEU A 199 20.49 -1.30 13.32
CA LEU A 199 21.04 -2.14 12.24
C LEU A 199 20.21 -2.06 10.95
N LYS A 200 18.87 -2.00 11.04
CA LYS A 200 18.00 -1.82 9.87
C LYS A 200 18.24 -0.48 9.15
N ASN A 201 18.47 0.60 9.90
CA ASN A 201 18.79 1.91 9.33
C ASN A 201 20.21 1.96 8.73
N LEU A 202 21.18 1.31 9.36
CA LEU A 202 22.53 1.16 8.81
C LEU A 202 22.54 0.30 7.55
N PHE A 203 21.78 -0.79 7.53
CA PHE A 203 21.66 -1.69 6.39
C PHE A 203 21.26 -0.95 5.11
N ILE A 204 20.18 -0.15 5.17
CA ILE A 204 19.74 0.62 4.01
C ILE A 204 20.78 1.69 3.63
N ALA A 205 21.40 2.37 4.59
CA ALA A 205 22.46 3.34 4.31
C ALA A 205 23.66 2.69 3.62
N TYR A 206 24.08 1.49 4.05
CA TYR A 206 25.15 0.74 3.39
C TYR A 206 24.81 0.32 1.98
N ILE A 207 23.59 -0.17 1.72
CA ILE A 207 23.18 -0.51 0.35
C ILE A 207 23.22 0.74 -0.53
N ILE A 208 22.65 1.85 -0.07
CA ILE A 208 22.62 3.10 -0.84
C ILE A 208 24.04 3.60 -1.14
N LYS A 209 24.97 3.44 -0.19
CA LYS A 209 26.38 3.78 -0.35
C LYS A 209 27.23 2.70 -1.02
N ASN A 210 26.61 1.63 -1.52
CA ASN A 210 27.26 0.52 -2.22
C ASN A 210 28.36 -0.16 -1.37
N HIS A 211 28.09 -0.33 -0.07
CA HIS A 211 28.91 -1.03 0.92
C HIS A 211 28.34 -2.42 1.22
N GLU A 212 28.31 -3.30 0.22
CA GLU A 212 27.65 -4.61 0.28
C GLU A 212 28.12 -5.48 1.46
N PHE A 213 29.42 -5.58 1.71
CA PHE A 213 29.96 -6.35 2.84
C PHE A 213 29.50 -5.82 4.21
N LYS A 214 29.38 -4.49 4.36
CA LYS A 214 28.88 -3.90 5.60
C LYS A 214 27.37 -4.10 5.74
N ALA A 215 26.62 -4.05 4.64
CA ALA A 215 25.20 -4.40 4.64
C ALA A 215 25.00 -5.86 5.09
N GLU A 216 25.77 -6.81 4.55
CA GLU A 216 25.72 -8.21 4.99
C GLU A 216 26.13 -8.36 6.47
N ASP A 217 27.18 -7.65 6.94
CA ASP A 217 27.60 -7.65 8.35
C ASP A 217 26.45 -7.27 9.29
N THR A 218 25.65 -6.25 8.95
CA THR A 218 24.48 -5.87 9.77
C THR A 218 23.46 -7.00 9.92
N ILE A 219 23.28 -7.84 8.90
CA ILE A 219 22.37 -9.00 8.98
C ILE A 219 22.96 -10.05 9.93
N THR A 220 24.27 -10.31 9.85
CA THR A 220 24.92 -11.33 10.70
C THR A 220 24.96 -10.95 12.18
N ARG A 221 24.94 -9.65 12.47
CA ARG A 221 24.96 -9.08 13.83
C ARG A 221 23.57 -8.87 14.42
N PHE A 222 22.53 -9.15 13.64
CA PHE A 222 21.15 -9.02 14.08
C PHE A 222 20.88 -9.97 15.25
N GLU A 223 20.37 -9.45 16.37
CA GLU A 223 20.00 -10.26 17.53
C GLU A 223 18.66 -10.96 17.23
N LEU A 224 18.76 -12.14 16.62
CA LEU A 224 17.62 -12.92 16.13
C LEU A 224 17.07 -13.88 17.19
N ASN A 225 15.77 -13.81 17.45
CA ASN A 225 15.04 -14.92 18.04
C ASN A 225 14.73 -15.98 16.98
N GLU A 226 15.49 -17.07 16.99
CA GLU A 226 15.35 -18.16 16.00
C GLU A 226 13.98 -18.86 15.98
N ASN A 227 13.14 -18.64 17.00
CA ASN A 227 11.78 -19.17 17.10
C ASN A 227 10.71 -18.11 16.72
N SER A 228 11.12 -16.94 16.21
CA SER A 228 10.21 -15.89 15.75
C SER A 228 10.06 -15.96 14.23
N ALA A 229 8.91 -16.45 13.76
CA ALA A 229 8.59 -16.46 12.32
C ALA A 229 8.63 -15.05 11.72
N TYR A 230 8.24 -14.04 12.50
CA TYR A 230 8.28 -12.62 12.11
C TYR A 230 9.72 -12.14 11.84
N GLU A 231 10.63 -12.33 12.79
CA GLU A 231 12.02 -11.85 12.67
C GLU A 231 12.79 -12.61 11.60
N LEU A 232 12.57 -13.93 11.47
CA LEU A 232 13.14 -14.72 10.38
C LEU A 232 12.71 -14.18 9.00
N SER A 233 11.45 -13.76 8.88
CA SER A 233 10.93 -13.15 7.65
C SER A 233 11.52 -11.77 7.39
N GLU A 234 11.73 -10.95 8.43
CA GLU A 234 12.43 -9.66 8.30
C GLU A 234 13.85 -9.81 7.76
N ILE A 235 14.60 -10.78 8.29
CA ILE A 235 15.97 -11.07 7.86
C ILE A 235 15.98 -11.68 6.46
N ALA A 236 15.01 -12.54 6.12
CA ALA A 236 14.88 -13.08 4.76
C ALA A 236 14.70 -11.97 3.72
N ASN A 237 13.92 -10.92 4.05
CA ASN A 237 13.79 -9.75 3.19
C ASN A 237 15.13 -9.03 3.00
N MET A 238 15.91 -8.84 4.08
CA MET A 238 17.24 -8.22 3.98
C MET A 238 18.21 -9.05 3.12
N TYR A 239 18.24 -10.38 3.28
CA TYR A 239 19.03 -11.25 2.39
C TYR A 239 18.61 -11.16 0.93
N THR A 240 17.32 -10.97 0.66
CA THR A 240 16.80 -10.77 -0.70
C THR A 240 17.41 -9.52 -1.34
N LEU A 241 17.46 -8.41 -0.60
CA LEU A 241 17.95 -7.13 -1.11
C LEU A 241 19.45 -7.14 -1.45
N ILE A 242 20.22 -8.07 -0.86
CA ILE A 242 21.62 -8.34 -1.22
C ILE A 242 21.77 -9.55 -2.16
N ASN A 243 20.68 -9.95 -2.84
CA ASN A 243 20.61 -11.04 -3.82
C ASN A 243 20.96 -12.45 -3.29
N ASN A 244 20.86 -12.69 -1.99
CA ASN A 244 21.06 -14.01 -1.39
C ASN A 244 19.73 -14.78 -1.27
N TRP A 245 19.18 -15.17 -2.44
CA TRP A 245 17.89 -15.84 -2.58
C TRP A 245 17.82 -17.19 -1.88
N ASP A 246 18.89 -17.99 -1.93
CA ASP A 246 18.94 -19.29 -1.28
C ASP A 246 18.77 -19.14 0.24
N LYS A 247 19.48 -18.20 0.87
CA LYS A 247 19.36 -17.98 2.32
C LYS A 247 18.02 -17.38 2.70
N ALA A 248 17.51 -16.43 1.91
CA ALA A 248 16.19 -15.84 2.13
C ALA A 248 15.09 -16.90 2.14
N LEU A 249 15.07 -17.79 1.13
CA LEU A 249 14.05 -18.84 1.03
C LEU A 249 14.22 -19.95 2.08
N GLU A 250 15.45 -20.26 2.51
CA GLU A 250 15.71 -21.15 3.65
C GLU A 250 15.12 -20.59 4.95
N LEU A 251 15.29 -19.28 5.20
CA LEU A 251 14.75 -18.62 6.40
C LEU A 251 13.23 -18.54 6.38
N LEU A 252 12.61 -18.26 5.23
CA LEU A 252 11.15 -18.29 5.09
C LEU A 252 10.58 -19.69 5.28
N ASP A 253 11.30 -20.73 4.86
CA ASP A 253 10.91 -22.12 5.12
C ASP A 253 10.92 -22.43 6.61
N LYS A 254 11.99 -22.05 7.33
CA LYS A 254 12.06 -22.15 8.79
C LYS A 254 10.95 -21.34 9.48
N ALA A 255 10.68 -20.12 9.02
CA ALA A 255 9.61 -19.28 9.55
C ALA A 255 8.24 -19.95 9.39
N TRP A 256 7.99 -20.57 8.23
CA TRP A 256 6.74 -21.27 7.95
C TRP A 256 6.58 -22.54 8.80
N GLU A 257 7.66 -23.26 9.07
CA GLU A 257 7.65 -24.40 10.00
C GLU A 257 7.30 -23.99 11.45
N ILE A 258 7.66 -22.77 11.85
CA ILE A 258 7.34 -22.20 13.18
C ILE A 258 5.88 -21.74 13.27
N ASP A 259 5.45 -20.86 12.35
CA ASP A 259 4.06 -20.40 12.26
C ASP A 259 3.67 -20.20 10.79
N LYS A 260 3.04 -21.20 10.19
CA LYS A 260 2.48 -21.13 8.82
C LYS A 260 1.45 -20.01 8.64
N ASN A 261 0.92 -19.49 9.73
CA ASN A 261 -0.11 -18.45 9.79
C ASN A 261 0.46 -17.04 10.09
N GLU A 262 1.79 -16.88 10.16
CA GLU A 262 2.48 -15.59 10.28
C GLU A 262 2.33 -14.78 8.98
N LEU A 263 1.73 -13.58 9.07
CA LEU A 263 1.47 -12.72 7.92
C LEU A 263 2.77 -12.21 7.30
N LYS A 264 3.80 -11.95 8.13
CA LYS A 264 5.07 -11.38 7.69
C LYS A 264 5.80 -12.25 6.66
N ILE A 265 5.61 -13.57 6.67
CA ILE A 265 6.14 -14.49 5.65
C ILE A 265 5.59 -14.08 4.27
N TYR A 266 4.28 -13.88 4.20
CA TYR A 266 3.55 -13.60 2.97
C TYR A 266 3.74 -12.18 2.47
N ASP A 267 3.89 -11.23 3.39
CA ASP A 267 4.33 -9.88 3.07
C ASP A 267 5.76 -9.87 2.51
N THR A 268 6.65 -10.68 3.08
CA THR A 268 8.03 -10.78 2.56
C THR A 268 8.06 -11.34 1.16
N ILE A 269 7.22 -12.33 0.83
CA ILE A 269 7.11 -12.83 -0.55
C ILE A 269 6.60 -11.75 -1.50
N GLU A 270 5.67 -10.89 -1.06
CA GLU A 270 5.23 -9.74 -1.85
C GLU A 270 6.37 -8.75 -2.08
N GLU A 271 7.15 -8.42 -1.04
CA GLU A 271 8.34 -7.58 -1.15
C GLU A 271 9.34 -8.18 -2.15
N MET A 272 9.62 -9.48 -2.04
CA MET A 272 10.48 -10.23 -2.97
C MET A 272 9.95 -10.22 -4.40
N TYR A 273 8.63 -10.30 -4.59
CA TYR A 273 8.00 -10.28 -5.91
C TYR A 273 8.14 -8.90 -6.55
N LEU A 274 7.84 -7.83 -5.81
CA LEU A 274 8.03 -6.46 -6.27
C LEU A 274 9.52 -6.19 -6.55
N PHE A 275 10.40 -6.68 -5.67
CA PHE A 275 11.85 -6.53 -5.80
C PHE A 275 12.43 -7.33 -6.97
N ASN A 276 12.08 -8.60 -7.20
CA ASN A 276 12.49 -9.32 -8.39
C ASN A 276 11.63 -10.57 -8.64
N LYS A 277 10.49 -10.38 -9.32
CA LYS A 277 9.55 -11.48 -9.63
C LYS A 277 10.19 -12.65 -10.39
N GLU A 278 11.10 -12.37 -11.33
CA GLU A 278 11.69 -13.40 -12.18
C GLU A 278 12.60 -14.32 -11.37
N GLU A 279 13.49 -13.74 -10.57
CA GLU A 279 14.42 -14.51 -9.75
C GLU A 279 13.69 -15.21 -8.58
N LEU A 280 12.67 -14.58 -7.99
CA LEU A 280 11.80 -15.21 -7.00
C LEU A 280 11.12 -16.47 -7.55
N ILE A 281 10.39 -16.33 -8.67
CA ILE A 281 9.63 -17.43 -9.28
C ILE A 281 10.58 -18.55 -9.71
N LYS A 282 11.69 -18.20 -10.39
CA LYS A 282 12.70 -19.17 -10.82
C LYS A 282 13.28 -19.98 -9.65
N ASN A 283 13.61 -19.33 -8.54
CA ASN A 283 14.14 -20.04 -7.37
C ASN A 283 13.09 -20.91 -6.68
N LEU A 284 11.87 -20.42 -6.54
CA LEU A 284 10.77 -21.20 -5.97
C LEU A 284 10.38 -22.40 -6.85
N GLU A 285 10.27 -22.22 -8.17
CA GLU A 285 10.04 -23.33 -9.11
C GLU A 285 11.16 -24.36 -9.02
N ARG A 286 12.43 -23.93 -8.93
CA ARG A 286 13.57 -24.84 -8.71
C ARG A 286 13.42 -25.64 -7.42
N LEU A 287 12.98 -25.02 -6.32
CA LEU A 287 12.79 -25.70 -5.04
C LEU A 287 11.59 -26.65 -5.06
N VAL A 288 10.48 -26.24 -5.69
CA VAL A 288 9.26 -27.04 -5.80
C VAL A 288 9.44 -28.25 -6.72
N ASN A 289 10.31 -28.17 -7.73
CA ASN A 289 10.59 -29.27 -8.65
C ASN A 289 11.57 -30.33 -8.10
N LYS A 290 12.16 -30.13 -6.91
CA LYS A 290 13.00 -31.15 -6.26
C LYS A 290 12.14 -32.30 -5.72
N ASN A 291 12.69 -33.53 -5.73
CA ASN A 291 12.05 -34.68 -5.07
C ASN A 291 11.80 -34.36 -3.58
N ASN A 292 10.58 -34.62 -3.10
CA ASN A 292 10.07 -34.24 -1.76
C ASN A 292 9.94 -32.72 -1.54
N SER A 293 9.32 -32.03 -2.49
CA SER A 293 8.95 -30.62 -2.36
C SER A 293 8.11 -30.36 -1.11
N LYS A 294 8.55 -29.39 -0.29
CA LYS A 294 7.87 -28.97 0.92
C LYS A 294 6.64 -28.11 0.59
N SER A 295 5.58 -28.24 1.38
CA SER A 295 4.37 -27.43 1.23
C SER A 295 4.63 -25.93 1.51
N SER A 296 5.65 -25.59 2.31
CA SER A 296 6.12 -24.21 2.51
C SER A 296 6.50 -23.54 1.18
N TYR A 297 7.37 -24.16 0.37
CA TYR A 297 7.76 -23.62 -0.93
C TYR A 297 6.62 -23.57 -1.94
N LYS A 298 5.72 -24.56 -1.92
CA LYS A 298 4.49 -24.52 -2.74
C LYS A 298 3.60 -23.33 -2.36
N MET A 299 3.45 -23.08 -1.05
CA MET A 299 2.68 -21.94 -0.54
C MET A 299 3.32 -20.60 -0.92
N MET A 300 4.66 -20.53 -0.87
CA MET A 300 5.40 -19.35 -1.31
C MET A 300 5.25 -19.09 -2.81
N LEU A 301 5.33 -20.15 -3.62
CA LEU A 301 5.16 -20.06 -5.08
C LEU A 301 3.72 -19.70 -5.45
N LEU A 302 2.73 -20.24 -4.73
CA LEU A 302 1.34 -19.86 -4.88
C LEU A 302 1.16 -18.35 -4.62
N LYS A 303 1.73 -17.83 -3.52
CA LYS A 303 1.71 -16.40 -3.21
C LYS A 303 2.35 -15.56 -4.33
N ALA A 304 3.48 -16.00 -4.89
CA ALA A 304 4.13 -15.30 -6.00
C ALA A 304 3.26 -15.30 -7.27
N TYR A 305 2.63 -16.44 -7.61
CA TYR A 305 1.73 -16.53 -8.76
C TYR A 305 0.44 -15.71 -8.60
N ALA A 306 -0.05 -15.53 -7.37
CA ALA A 306 -1.28 -14.75 -7.11
C ALA A 306 -1.20 -13.28 -7.55
N TYR A 307 0.00 -12.75 -7.80
CA TYR A 307 0.22 -11.37 -8.25
C TYR A 307 0.21 -11.18 -9.77
N ASP A 308 0.18 -12.26 -10.56
CA ASP A 308 0.24 -12.19 -12.01
C ASP A 308 -0.93 -12.94 -12.65
N ALA A 309 -1.73 -12.22 -13.45
CA ALA A 309 -2.85 -12.80 -14.18
C ALA A 309 -2.40 -13.93 -15.13
N GLU A 310 -1.17 -13.85 -15.65
CA GLU A 310 -0.59 -14.88 -16.52
C GLU A 310 -0.37 -16.22 -15.80
N ASN A 311 -0.25 -16.20 -14.48
CA ASN A 311 0.03 -17.40 -13.67
C ASN A 311 -1.20 -17.95 -12.93
N ILE A 312 -2.41 -17.45 -13.19
CA ILE A 312 -3.65 -17.91 -12.50
C ILE A 312 -3.83 -19.43 -12.61
N VAL A 313 -3.66 -20.00 -13.81
CA VAL A 313 -3.79 -21.47 -14.01
C VAL A 313 -2.76 -22.25 -13.20
N LYS A 314 -1.54 -21.73 -13.05
CA LYS A 314 -0.50 -22.35 -12.21
C LYS A 314 -0.84 -22.23 -10.72
N ALA A 315 -1.40 -21.09 -10.32
CA ALA A 315 -1.88 -20.87 -8.95
C ALA A 315 -3.01 -21.83 -8.59
N GLU A 316 -4.01 -22.01 -9.45
CA GLU A 316 -5.11 -22.96 -9.26
C GLU A 316 -4.61 -24.39 -9.07
N LYS A 317 -3.65 -24.83 -9.90
CA LYS A 317 -3.02 -26.14 -9.74
C LYS A 317 -2.31 -26.29 -8.38
N LEU A 318 -1.55 -25.28 -7.95
CA LEU A 318 -0.87 -25.32 -6.65
C LEU A 318 -1.84 -25.32 -5.48
N ILE A 319 -2.98 -24.64 -5.60
CA ILE A 319 -4.07 -24.70 -4.60
C ILE A 319 -4.55 -26.14 -4.44
N GLU A 320 -4.82 -26.85 -5.53
CA GLU A 320 -5.25 -28.26 -5.46
C GLU A 320 -4.19 -29.16 -4.82
N GLU A 321 -2.91 -28.96 -5.17
CA GLU A 321 -1.80 -29.70 -4.55
C GLU A 321 -1.68 -29.44 -3.05
N LEU A 322 -1.82 -28.17 -2.62
CA LEU A 322 -1.77 -27.78 -1.21
C LEU A 322 -2.96 -28.31 -0.40
N GLU A 323 -4.15 -28.35 -1.00
CA GLU A 323 -5.33 -28.97 -0.39
C GLU A 323 -5.13 -30.47 -0.18
N ASN A 324 -4.53 -31.16 -1.16
CA ASN A 324 -4.17 -32.58 -1.03
C ASN A 324 -3.09 -32.81 0.07
N ASP A 325 -2.21 -31.84 0.28
CA ASP A 325 -1.22 -31.83 1.38
C ASP A 325 -1.86 -31.46 2.75
N ASN A 326 -3.18 -31.21 2.81
CA ASN A 326 -3.93 -30.72 3.98
C ASN A 326 -3.45 -29.34 4.50
N VAL A 327 -2.94 -28.49 3.62
CA VAL A 327 -2.62 -27.10 3.95
C VAL A 327 -3.89 -26.26 3.92
N GLU A 328 -4.52 -26.15 5.09
CA GLU A 328 -5.70 -25.33 5.32
C GLU A 328 -5.38 -24.18 6.30
N GLY A 329 -6.21 -23.12 6.25
CA GLY A 329 -6.14 -21.99 7.17
C GLY A 329 -6.69 -20.69 6.58
N TYR A 330 -6.65 -19.62 7.36
CA TYR A 330 -7.08 -18.30 6.86
C TYR A 330 -6.12 -17.71 5.83
N ILE A 331 -4.82 -18.01 5.90
CA ILE A 331 -3.83 -17.51 4.93
C ILE A 331 -4.11 -18.02 3.51
N ILE A 332 -4.33 -19.33 3.31
CA ILE A 332 -4.59 -19.84 1.95
C ILE A 332 -5.86 -19.22 1.35
N ASN A 333 -6.85 -18.90 2.20
CA ASN A 333 -8.02 -18.15 1.77
C ASN A 333 -7.69 -16.68 1.41
N LEU A 334 -6.77 -16.01 2.12
CA LEU A 334 -6.28 -14.69 1.69
C LEU A 334 -5.59 -14.75 0.32
N ILE A 335 -4.76 -15.76 0.08
CA ILE A 335 -4.05 -15.89 -1.20
C ILE A 335 -5.03 -16.23 -2.33
N LYS A 336 -6.05 -17.06 -2.07
CA LYS A 336 -7.17 -17.30 -3.03
C LYS A 336 -7.92 -16.01 -3.36
N PHE A 337 -8.20 -15.18 -2.35
CA PHE A 337 -8.77 -13.84 -2.58
C PHE A 337 -7.85 -13.00 -3.48
N GLU A 338 -6.55 -12.96 -3.21
CA GLU A 338 -5.58 -12.20 -4.00
C GLU A 338 -5.49 -12.67 -5.45
N THR A 339 -5.56 -13.98 -5.67
CA THR A 339 -5.52 -14.61 -7.01
C THR A 339 -6.75 -14.19 -7.84
N LEU A 340 -7.93 -14.09 -7.21
CA LEU A 340 -9.20 -13.91 -7.92
C LEU A 340 -9.73 -12.46 -7.95
N LYS A 341 -9.18 -11.56 -7.13
CA LYS A 341 -9.74 -10.20 -6.95
C LYS A 341 -9.79 -9.36 -8.23
N ASN A 342 -8.95 -9.65 -9.22
CA ASN A 342 -8.92 -8.90 -10.49
C ASN A 342 -9.97 -9.38 -11.50
N ASP A 343 -10.40 -10.64 -11.43
CA ASP A 343 -11.28 -11.27 -12.44
C ASP A 343 -12.72 -11.46 -11.94
N ASN A 344 -12.89 -12.01 -10.73
CA ASN A 344 -14.19 -12.38 -10.17
C ASN A 344 -14.36 -11.83 -8.75
N ASN A 345 -14.69 -10.54 -8.67
CA ASN A 345 -14.85 -9.82 -7.41
C ASN A 345 -15.79 -10.52 -6.40
N LYS A 346 -16.81 -11.24 -6.84
CA LYS A 346 -17.75 -11.87 -5.89
C LYS A 346 -17.14 -13.10 -5.22
N GLU A 347 -16.58 -14.01 -6.01
CA GLU A 347 -15.94 -15.22 -5.49
C GLU A 347 -14.70 -14.90 -4.66
N ALA A 348 -13.91 -13.92 -5.09
CA ALA A 348 -12.77 -13.42 -4.32
C ALA A 348 -13.21 -12.99 -2.92
N MET A 349 -14.28 -12.19 -2.81
CA MET A 349 -14.78 -11.72 -1.51
C MET A 349 -15.27 -12.85 -0.60
N GLU A 350 -15.80 -13.95 -1.15
CA GLU A 350 -16.16 -15.12 -0.33
C GLU A 350 -14.93 -15.75 0.35
N TYR A 351 -13.77 -15.76 -0.33
CA TYR A 351 -12.52 -16.22 0.28
C TYR A 351 -12.00 -15.26 1.35
N LEU A 352 -12.11 -13.94 1.14
CA LEU A 352 -11.74 -12.96 2.17
C LEU A 352 -12.63 -13.06 3.41
N GLU A 353 -13.93 -13.31 3.23
CA GLU A 353 -14.86 -13.59 4.34
C GLU A 353 -14.51 -14.88 5.09
N LYS A 354 -14.16 -15.95 4.37
CA LYS A 354 -13.67 -17.21 4.98
C LYS A 354 -12.37 -16.99 5.75
N ALA A 355 -11.44 -16.22 5.20
CA ALA A 355 -10.19 -15.87 5.88
C ALA A 355 -10.47 -15.10 7.18
N TYR A 356 -11.33 -14.07 7.13
CA TYR A 356 -11.72 -13.32 8.32
C TYR A 356 -12.39 -14.19 9.38
N LYS A 357 -13.27 -15.11 8.97
CA LYS A 357 -13.89 -16.06 9.90
C LYS A 357 -12.85 -16.99 10.53
N GLY A 358 -11.96 -17.56 9.72
CA GLY A 358 -10.92 -18.48 10.20
C GLY A 358 -9.96 -17.82 11.19
N VAL A 359 -9.48 -16.61 10.90
CA VAL A 359 -8.60 -15.89 11.84
C VAL A 359 -9.33 -15.52 13.12
N LYS A 360 -10.62 -15.19 13.05
CA LYS A 360 -11.41 -14.89 14.24
C LYS A 360 -11.60 -16.12 15.13
N ASP A 361 -11.77 -17.30 14.54
CA ASP A 361 -11.91 -18.55 15.27
C ASP A 361 -10.59 -19.00 15.93
N GLU A 362 -9.44 -18.69 15.32
CA GLU A 362 -8.10 -19.11 15.79
C GLU A 362 -7.37 -18.08 16.67
N LYS A 363 -7.43 -16.79 16.31
CA LYS A 363 -6.66 -15.68 16.90
C LYS A 363 -7.59 -14.51 17.25
N GLU A 364 -8.67 -14.77 17.98
CA GLU A 364 -9.64 -13.75 18.42
C GLU A 364 -8.97 -12.59 19.17
N ALA A 365 -9.39 -11.37 18.86
CA ALA A 365 -8.91 -10.11 19.42
C ALA A 365 -7.40 -9.89 19.31
N SER A 366 -6.79 -10.37 18.21
CA SER A 366 -5.38 -10.13 17.87
C SER A 366 -5.23 -9.20 16.67
N PHE A 367 -4.00 -8.70 16.44
CA PHE A 367 -3.68 -7.90 15.27
C PHE A 367 -4.00 -8.63 13.97
N TYR A 368 -3.92 -9.97 13.93
CA TYR A 368 -4.32 -10.77 12.76
C TYR A 368 -5.81 -10.60 12.43
N GLU A 369 -6.69 -10.72 13.43
CA GLU A 369 -8.14 -10.51 13.24
C GLU A 369 -8.40 -9.07 12.80
N TYR A 370 -7.79 -8.10 13.49
CA TYR A 370 -8.00 -6.69 13.20
C TYR A 370 -7.51 -6.29 11.82
N TYR A 371 -6.34 -6.77 11.40
CA TYR A 371 -5.78 -6.49 10.08
C TYR A 371 -6.62 -7.12 8.96
N ILE A 372 -6.96 -8.40 9.07
CA ILE A 372 -7.77 -9.09 8.05
C ILE A 372 -9.20 -8.53 8.01
N GLY A 373 -9.77 -8.19 9.16
CA GLY A 373 -11.06 -7.51 9.25
C GLY A 373 -11.05 -6.10 8.64
N ALA A 374 -9.94 -5.38 8.78
CA ALA A 374 -9.72 -4.09 8.14
C ALA A 374 -9.64 -4.25 6.61
N LEU A 375 -8.90 -5.24 6.11
CA LEU A 375 -8.85 -5.58 4.68
C LEU A 375 -10.26 -5.89 4.14
N LEU A 376 -11.01 -6.76 4.81
CA LEU A 376 -12.38 -7.08 4.41
C LEU A 376 -13.28 -5.84 4.37
N SER A 377 -13.16 -4.95 5.35
CA SER A 377 -13.96 -3.72 5.41
C SER A 377 -13.53 -2.72 4.31
N TYR A 378 -12.23 -2.63 4.02
CA TYR A 378 -11.68 -1.81 2.95
C TYR A 378 -12.19 -2.23 1.57
N TYR A 379 -12.15 -3.53 1.24
CA TYR A 379 -12.67 -4.02 -0.05
C TYR A 379 -14.20 -3.93 -0.14
N ASN A 380 -14.91 -3.96 0.99
CA ASN A 380 -16.34 -3.65 1.06
C ASN A 380 -16.65 -2.13 1.00
N LYS A 381 -15.62 -1.28 0.88
CA LYS A 381 -15.71 0.19 0.86
C LYS A 381 -16.28 0.81 2.14
N ASP A 382 -16.25 0.07 3.25
CA ASP A 382 -16.57 0.56 4.58
C ASP A 382 -15.29 1.10 5.24
N TYR A 383 -14.84 2.27 4.75
CA TYR A 383 -13.56 2.87 5.13
C TYR A 383 -13.52 3.32 6.60
N GLU A 384 -14.65 3.70 7.19
CA GLU A 384 -14.73 4.09 8.61
C GLU A 384 -14.45 2.87 9.50
N LYS A 385 -15.12 1.75 9.21
CA LYS A 385 -14.87 0.50 9.93
C LYS A 385 -13.45 -0.02 9.67
N ALA A 386 -12.98 0.04 8.43
CA ALA A 386 -11.60 -0.35 8.07
C ALA A 386 -10.57 0.45 8.86
N SER A 387 -10.74 1.77 8.94
CA SER A 387 -9.85 2.67 9.70
C SER A 387 -9.80 2.31 11.19
N ASN A 388 -10.96 2.03 11.81
CA ASN A 388 -10.98 1.66 13.22
C ASN A 388 -10.34 0.30 13.48
N LEU A 389 -10.58 -0.69 12.61
CA LEU A 389 -9.96 -2.02 12.74
C LEU A 389 -8.45 -1.97 12.52
N VAL A 390 -7.96 -1.26 11.50
CA VAL A 390 -6.50 -1.17 11.28
C VAL A 390 -5.80 -0.42 12.41
N LYS A 391 -6.46 0.57 13.03
CA LYS A 391 -5.96 1.22 14.25
C LYS A 391 -5.88 0.25 15.43
N LYS A 392 -6.84 -0.67 15.61
CA LYS A 392 -6.72 -1.75 16.61
C LYS A 392 -5.55 -2.67 16.30
N SER A 393 -5.32 -3.00 15.03
CA SER A 393 -4.14 -3.76 14.59
C SER A 393 -2.83 -3.07 14.98
N ILE A 394 -2.74 -1.74 14.77
CA ILE A 394 -1.56 -0.94 15.17
C ILE A 394 -1.36 -0.94 16.69
N LEU A 395 -2.44 -0.80 17.47
CA LEU A 395 -2.34 -0.82 18.93
C LEU A 395 -1.86 -2.17 19.48
N ASP A 396 -2.25 -3.28 18.84
CA ASP A 396 -1.86 -4.63 19.23
C ASP A 396 -0.44 -4.99 18.74
N ASN A 397 -0.08 -4.58 17.50
CA ASN A 397 1.26 -4.75 16.95
C ASN A 397 1.76 -3.48 16.24
N PRO A 398 2.44 -2.56 16.97
CA PRO A 398 2.91 -1.29 16.41
C PRO A 398 4.13 -1.43 15.49
N ASN A 399 4.74 -2.62 15.40
CA ASN A 399 5.89 -2.86 14.53
C ASN A 399 5.48 -3.44 13.16
N TYR A 400 4.21 -3.81 12.98
CA TYR A 400 3.71 -4.33 11.71
C TYR A 400 3.44 -3.20 10.71
N SER A 401 4.44 -2.93 9.87
CA SER A 401 4.43 -1.83 8.86
C SER A 401 3.23 -1.88 7.91
N TYR A 402 2.72 -3.07 7.60
CA TYR A 402 1.58 -3.27 6.72
C TYR A 402 0.26 -2.71 7.29
N SER A 403 0.11 -2.60 8.62
CA SER A 403 -1.04 -1.88 9.19
C SER A 403 -1.02 -0.40 8.81
N TYR A 404 0.16 0.23 8.82
CA TYR A 404 0.29 1.64 8.44
C TYR A 404 0.11 1.83 6.92
N LEU A 405 0.59 0.89 6.10
CA LEU A 405 0.31 0.88 4.66
C LEU A 405 -1.20 0.79 4.39
N LEU A 406 -1.91 -0.14 5.04
CA LEU A 406 -3.35 -0.27 4.86
C LEU A 406 -4.10 0.99 5.34
N LEU A 407 -3.68 1.61 6.44
CA LEU A 407 -4.26 2.87 6.89
C LEU A 407 -4.01 3.99 5.87
N SER A 408 -2.83 4.03 5.24
CA SER A 408 -2.54 4.97 4.15
C SER A 408 -3.44 4.75 2.93
N ASP A 409 -3.69 3.48 2.55
CA ASP A 409 -4.59 3.10 1.44
C ASP A 409 -6.06 3.44 1.75
N ILE A 410 -6.48 3.29 3.02
CA ILE A 410 -7.81 3.70 3.51
C ILE A 410 -7.96 5.22 3.44
N CYS A 411 -6.97 5.99 3.92
CA CYS A 411 -6.99 7.45 3.84
C CYS A 411 -7.03 7.95 2.40
N TYR A 412 -6.27 7.31 1.51
CA TYR A 412 -6.31 7.58 0.08
C TYR A 412 -7.70 7.38 -0.51
N SER A 413 -8.33 6.23 -0.22
CA SER A 413 -9.61 5.84 -0.81
C SER A 413 -10.84 6.52 -0.19
N GLY A 414 -10.75 6.93 1.08
CA GLY A 414 -11.86 7.53 1.82
C GLY A 414 -11.96 9.05 1.68
N GLU A 415 -10.87 9.78 1.95
CA GLU A 415 -10.88 11.25 2.07
C GLU A 415 -10.07 11.97 0.96
N GLY A 416 -9.84 11.31 -0.18
CA GLY A 416 -9.23 11.93 -1.36
C GLY A 416 -7.74 12.24 -1.21
N GLY A 417 -6.98 11.36 -0.56
CA GLY A 417 -5.50 11.45 -0.48
C GLY A 417 -4.94 12.31 0.67
N LYS A 418 -5.78 12.87 1.53
CA LYS A 418 -5.33 13.58 2.74
C LYS A 418 -4.73 12.59 3.75
N PHE A 419 -3.71 13.02 4.49
CA PHE A 419 -3.07 12.29 5.60
C PHE A 419 -2.24 11.05 5.22
N VAL A 420 -1.96 10.81 3.94
CA VAL A 420 -1.24 9.61 3.47
C VAL A 420 0.24 9.61 3.86
N GLU A 421 0.97 10.71 3.62
CA GLU A 421 2.43 10.78 3.83
C GLU A 421 2.88 10.45 5.27
N PRO A 422 2.26 10.98 6.35
CA PRO A 422 2.62 10.60 7.72
C PRO A 422 2.57 9.09 7.97
N TYR A 423 1.54 8.39 7.47
CA TYR A 423 1.42 6.94 7.66
C TYR A 423 2.45 6.17 6.81
N LEU A 424 2.77 6.63 5.61
CA LEU A 424 3.84 6.04 4.79
C LEU A 424 5.22 6.22 5.45
N ARG A 425 5.52 7.40 6.01
CA ARG A 425 6.76 7.63 6.78
C ARG A 425 6.84 6.72 8.00
N THR A 426 5.76 6.59 8.77
CA THR A 426 5.74 5.65 9.91
C THR A 426 5.93 4.20 9.46
N ALA A 427 5.31 3.78 8.35
CA ALA A 427 5.52 2.46 7.78
C ALA A 427 7.00 2.22 7.42
N MET A 428 7.64 3.23 6.82
CA MET A 428 9.07 3.21 6.47
C MET A 428 9.96 3.20 7.71
N GLU A 429 9.62 3.94 8.77
CA GLU A 429 10.35 3.89 10.05
C GLU A 429 10.33 2.46 10.64
N LYS A 430 9.22 1.73 10.50
CA LYS A 430 9.11 0.31 10.94
C LYS A 430 9.83 -0.67 10.02
N SER A 431 10.05 -0.32 8.76
CA SER A 431 10.69 -1.18 7.76
C SER A 431 11.48 -0.33 6.75
N PRO A 432 12.65 0.22 7.14
CA PRO A 432 13.34 1.26 6.37
C PRO A 432 13.95 0.76 5.06
N TYR A 433 13.99 -0.55 4.86
CA TYR A 433 14.46 -1.23 3.66
C TYR A 433 13.33 -1.83 2.82
N SER A 434 12.06 -1.57 3.15
CA SER A 434 10.91 -2.10 2.37
C SER A 434 10.88 -1.51 0.97
N TYR A 435 11.09 -2.36 -0.03
CA TYR A 435 11.02 -1.97 -1.43
C TYR A 435 9.60 -1.53 -1.83
N LYS A 436 8.57 -2.20 -1.30
CA LYS A 436 7.16 -1.82 -1.48
C LYS A 436 6.85 -0.43 -0.94
N ILE A 437 7.33 -0.09 0.27
CA ILE A 437 7.08 1.24 0.86
C ILE A 437 7.77 2.32 0.02
N ILE A 438 9.02 2.10 -0.41
CA ILE A 438 9.74 3.03 -1.29
C ILE A 438 8.95 3.29 -2.58
N LEU A 439 8.46 2.23 -3.25
CA LEU A 439 7.65 2.39 -4.47
C LEU A 439 6.33 3.10 -4.20
N LYS A 440 5.61 2.75 -3.12
CA LYS A 440 4.36 3.44 -2.73
C LYS A 440 4.59 4.93 -2.46
N MET A 441 5.70 5.29 -1.81
CA MET A 441 6.06 6.69 -1.58
C MET A 441 6.38 7.40 -2.89
N ALA A 442 7.14 6.77 -3.80
CA ALA A 442 7.41 7.33 -5.12
C ALA A 442 6.13 7.61 -5.91
N GLU A 443 5.18 6.66 -5.91
CA GLU A 443 3.88 6.81 -6.55
C GLU A 443 3.02 7.89 -5.89
N TYR A 444 3.00 7.96 -4.56
CA TYR A 444 2.30 9.00 -3.82
C TYR A 444 2.82 10.39 -4.18
N TYR A 445 4.15 10.57 -4.16
CA TYR A 445 4.77 11.85 -4.49
C TYR A 445 4.56 12.24 -5.94
N LYS A 446 4.59 11.29 -6.87
CA LYS A 446 4.34 11.55 -8.29
C LYS A 446 2.88 11.93 -8.57
N ASN A 447 1.93 11.14 -8.05
CA ASN A 447 0.55 11.19 -8.51
C ASN A 447 -0.36 12.04 -7.61
N ILE A 448 -0.07 12.12 -6.30
CA ILE A 448 -0.98 12.70 -5.30
C ILE A 448 -0.44 14.02 -4.75
N GLU A 449 0.77 14.03 -4.19
CA GLU A 449 1.41 15.29 -3.74
C GLU A 449 1.88 16.14 -4.94
N VAL A 450 2.21 15.47 -6.07
CA VAL A 450 2.80 16.09 -7.26
C VAL A 450 4.09 16.84 -6.90
N ASN A 451 4.95 16.15 -6.14
CA ASN A 451 6.25 16.63 -5.69
C ASN A 451 7.36 15.87 -6.40
N ASN A 452 7.79 16.39 -7.56
CA ASN A 452 8.78 15.72 -8.42
C ASN A 452 10.12 15.48 -7.70
N VAL A 453 10.57 16.38 -6.82
CA VAL A 453 11.84 16.21 -6.09
C VAL A 453 11.77 14.98 -5.19
N LYS A 454 10.72 14.88 -4.36
CA LYS A 454 10.54 13.71 -3.49
C LYS A 454 10.31 12.43 -4.27
N ALA A 455 9.54 12.49 -5.37
CA ALA A 455 9.31 11.34 -6.24
C ALA A 455 10.61 10.83 -6.86
N LYS A 456 11.46 11.72 -7.40
CA LYS A 456 12.79 11.37 -7.95
C LYS A 456 13.65 10.70 -6.89
N ASN A 457 13.75 11.26 -5.69
CA ASN A 457 14.54 10.67 -4.60
C ASN A 457 14.10 9.23 -4.28
N MET A 458 12.80 8.96 -4.22
CA MET A 458 12.29 7.60 -3.94
C MET A 458 12.54 6.63 -5.11
N TYR A 459 12.36 7.07 -6.35
CA TYR A 459 12.71 6.23 -7.52
C TYR A 459 14.21 5.96 -7.60
N GLU A 460 15.06 6.94 -7.29
CA GLU A 460 16.51 6.76 -7.24
C GLU A 460 16.92 5.75 -6.15
N MET A 461 16.30 5.79 -4.96
CA MET A 461 16.50 4.74 -3.95
C MET A 461 16.10 3.36 -4.46
N ALA A 462 14.93 3.24 -5.10
CA ALA A 462 14.49 1.97 -5.68
C ALA A 462 15.44 1.46 -6.78
N ILE A 463 16.00 2.36 -7.61
CA ILE A 463 16.99 2.03 -8.64
C ILE A 463 18.30 1.54 -8.03
N ILE A 464 18.75 2.11 -6.90
CA ILE A 464 19.96 1.63 -6.24
C ILE A 464 19.77 0.21 -5.72
N LEU A 465 18.60 -0.08 -5.14
CA LEU A 465 18.24 -1.44 -4.71
C LEU A 465 18.14 -2.39 -5.92
N ARG A 466 17.58 -1.93 -7.04
CA ARG A 466 17.33 -2.73 -8.23
C ARG A 466 17.72 -1.99 -9.51
N LYS A 467 19.01 -2.07 -9.83
CA LYS A 467 19.64 -1.35 -10.94
C LYS A 467 19.19 -1.83 -12.32
N ASP A 468 18.63 -3.03 -12.42
CA ASP A 468 18.22 -3.65 -13.69
C ASP A 468 16.71 -3.50 -13.98
N ASN A 469 15.98 -2.72 -13.17
CA ASN A 469 14.55 -2.53 -13.39
C ASN A 469 14.26 -1.39 -14.37
N SER A 470 14.02 -1.77 -15.63
CA SER A 470 13.69 -0.86 -16.73
C SER A 470 12.53 0.09 -16.42
N SER A 471 11.50 -0.38 -15.71
CA SER A 471 10.31 0.39 -15.37
C SER A 471 10.61 1.58 -14.45
N LEU A 472 11.58 1.47 -13.54
CA LEU A 472 11.93 2.56 -12.63
C LEU A 472 12.59 3.72 -13.39
N TYR A 473 13.49 3.41 -14.33
CA TYR A 473 14.07 4.42 -15.20
C TYR A 473 13.01 5.08 -16.09
N TYR A 474 11.97 4.34 -16.49
CA TYR A 474 10.86 4.91 -17.26
C TYR A 474 10.05 5.87 -16.41
N GLU A 475 9.75 5.52 -15.15
CA GLU A 475 9.08 6.44 -14.23
C GLU A 475 9.92 7.69 -13.94
N LEU A 476 11.24 7.55 -13.80
CA LEU A 476 12.16 8.68 -13.66
C LEU A 476 12.16 9.57 -14.92
N ALA A 477 12.13 8.98 -16.11
CA ALA A 477 12.02 9.72 -17.37
C ALA A 477 10.72 10.53 -17.47
N LYS A 478 9.59 9.99 -16.99
CA LYS A 478 8.31 10.73 -16.94
C LYS A 478 8.40 11.97 -16.05
N LEU A 479 9.10 11.87 -14.92
CA LEU A 479 9.34 13.03 -14.04
C LEU A 479 10.22 14.08 -14.74
N PHE A 480 11.28 13.66 -15.43
CA PHE A 480 12.10 14.57 -16.23
C PHE A 480 11.33 15.22 -17.39
N ILE A 481 10.45 14.48 -18.07
CA ILE A 481 9.54 15.01 -19.10
C ILE A 481 8.63 16.10 -18.52
N ALA A 482 8.07 15.88 -17.32
CA ALA A 482 7.21 16.86 -16.65
C ALA A 482 7.94 18.14 -16.25
N GLU A 483 9.27 18.08 -16.09
CA GLU A 483 10.16 19.22 -15.81
C GLU A 483 10.85 19.76 -17.07
N GLU A 484 10.50 19.25 -18.26
CA GLU A 484 11.12 19.61 -19.54
C GLU A 484 12.65 19.35 -19.60
N GLN A 485 13.15 18.45 -18.76
CA GLN A 485 14.54 17.98 -18.72
C GLN A 485 14.76 16.88 -19.77
N TRP A 486 14.74 17.26 -21.05
CA TRP A 486 14.71 16.32 -22.17
C TRP A 486 15.92 15.39 -22.24
N GLN A 487 17.13 15.90 -21.93
CA GLN A 487 18.35 15.11 -22.04
C GLN A 487 18.43 14.04 -20.94
N GLU A 488 18.04 14.39 -19.72
CA GLU A 488 17.91 13.48 -18.58
C GLU A 488 16.83 12.44 -18.85
N ALA A 489 15.68 12.83 -19.40
CA ALA A 489 14.65 11.90 -19.83
C ALA A 489 15.18 10.91 -20.89
N ILE A 490 15.88 11.39 -21.91
CA ILE A 490 16.49 10.54 -22.95
C ILE A 490 17.47 9.53 -22.33
N ASN A 491 18.31 9.98 -21.41
CA ASN A 491 19.28 9.11 -20.74
C ASN A 491 18.58 8.02 -19.91
N SER A 492 17.52 8.39 -19.19
CA SER A 492 16.70 7.45 -18.42
C SER A 492 15.97 6.44 -19.31
N ILE A 493 15.35 6.86 -20.42
CA ILE A 493 14.72 5.93 -21.37
C ILE A 493 15.74 4.99 -22.01
N LYS A 494 16.94 5.48 -22.36
CA LYS A 494 18.02 4.62 -22.86
C LYS A 494 18.41 3.56 -21.84
N LYS A 495 18.43 3.91 -20.55
CA LYS A 495 18.64 2.93 -19.48
C LYS A 495 17.49 1.93 -19.37
N SER A 496 16.23 2.34 -19.53
CA SER A 496 15.11 1.39 -19.62
C SER A 496 15.32 0.38 -20.76
N ILE A 497 15.72 0.85 -21.96
CA ILE A 497 15.94 0.01 -23.15
C ILE A 497 17.14 -0.94 -22.98
N GLU A 498 18.16 -0.55 -22.22
CA GLU A 498 19.32 -1.40 -21.92
C GLU A 498 18.91 -2.67 -21.15
N PHE A 499 17.93 -2.55 -20.26
CA PHE A 499 17.47 -3.66 -19.42
C PHE A 499 16.25 -4.41 -19.98
N ASP A 500 15.34 -3.73 -20.66
CA ASP A 500 14.17 -4.36 -21.28
C ASP A 500 13.82 -3.72 -22.63
N ASN A 501 13.59 -4.59 -23.62
CA ASN A 501 13.27 -4.22 -24.97
C ASN A 501 11.75 -4.08 -25.12
N ASN A 502 11.21 -2.91 -24.76
CA ASN A 502 9.77 -2.63 -24.75
C ASN A 502 9.37 -1.58 -25.81
N SER A 503 8.28 -1.82 -26.55
CA SER A 503 7.80 -0.88 -27.58
C SER A 503 7.52 0.52 -27.01
N ASN A 504 6.98 0.59 -25.79
CA ASN A 504 6.68 1.86 -25.13
C ASN A 504 7.94 2.70 -24.89
N TYR A 505 9.07 2.08 -24.55
CA TYR A 505 10.33 2.82 -24.32
C TYR A 505 10.89 3.40 -25.61
N TYR A 506 10.77 2.67 -26.74
CA TYR A 506 11.15 3.22 -28.03
C TYR A 506 10.25 4.36 -28.49
N ARG A 507 8.95 4.25 -28.20
CA ARG A 507 8.00 5.34 -28.49
C ARG A 507 8.33 6.58 -27.67
N ALA A 508 8.60 6.42 -26.37
CA ALA A 508 9.09 7.49 -25.49
C ALA A 508 10.35 8.14 -26.03
N LEU A 509 11.33 7.33 -26.43
CA LEU A 509 12.60 7.81 -26.95
C LEU A 509 12.42 8.58 -28.27
N GLY A 510 11.59 8.06 -29.18
CA GLY A 510 11.24 8.74 -30.42
C GLY A 510 10.59 10.10 -30.17
N ALA A 511 9.58 10.15 -29.28
CA ALA A 511 8.92 11.39 -28.89
C ALA A 511 9.88 12.41 -28.24
N LEU A 512 10.76 11.94 -27.36
CA LEU A 512 11.79 12.78 -26.74
C LEU A 512 12.77 13.34 -27.77
N TYR A 513 13.18 12.54 -28.75
CA TYR A 513 14.04 13.03 -29.82
C TYR A 513 13.33 14.03 -30.74
N LEU A 514 12.02 13.88 -30.99
CA LEU A 514 11.23 14.91 -31.69
C LEU A 514 11.23 16.23 -30.91
N LYS A 515 11.05 16.18 -29.58
CA LYS A 515 11.11 17.37 -28.72
C LYS A 515 12.50 17.99 -28.63
N ASN A 516 13.54 17.18 -28.65
CA ASN A 516 14.93 17.63 -28.62
C ASN A 516 15.51 17.92 -30.01
N GLU A 517 14.64 18.05 -31.02
CA GLU A 517 14.94 18.37 -32.43
C GLU A 517 15.95 17.41 -33.12
N ASN A 518 16.14 16.21 -32.56
CA ASN A 518 16.98 15.18 -33.17
C ASN A 518 16.14 14.27 -34.08
N TYR A 519 15.74 14.83 -35.22
CA TYR A 519 14.71 14.24 -36.07
C TYR A 519 15.12 12.92 -36.75
N GLU A 520 16.41 12.74 -37.08
CA GLU A 520 16.92 11.53 -37.72
C GLU A 520 16.72 10.31 -36.80
N GLU A 521 17.12 10.43 -35.54
CA GLU A 521 16.94 9.39 -34.53
C GLU A 521 15.47 9.21 -34.16
N ALA A 522 14.71 10.31 -34.09
CA ALA A 522 13.31 10.28 -33.70
C ALA A 522 12.47 9.34 -34.58
N ILE A 523 12.61 9.44 -35.90
CA ILE A 523 11.83 8.58 -36.81
C ILE A 523 12.29 7.13 -36.75
N ILE A 524 13.59 6.87 -36.53
CA ILE A 524 14.12 5.51 -36.37
C ILE A 524 13.46 4.84 -35.16
N TYR A 525 13.45 5.50 -34.01
CA TYR A 525 12.89 4.92 -32.79
C TYR A 525 11.36 4.87 -32.79
N THR A 526 10.70 5.85 -33.40
CA THR A 526 9.23 5.81 -33.60
C THR A 526 8.82 4.62 -34.48
N ARG A 527 9.55 4.36 -35.57
CA ARG A 527 9.32 3.18 -36.41
C ARG A 527 9.61 1.88 -35.68
N LYS A 528 10.70 1.82 -34.91
CA LYS A 528 11.04 0.63 -34.11
C LYS A 528 9.95 0.29 -33.08
N ALA A 529 9.34 1.30 -32.44
CA ALA A 529 8.21 1.08 -31.54
C ALA A 529 7.04 0.39 -32.26
N PHE A 530 6.69 0.87 -33.46
CA PHE A 530 5.63 0.30 -34.28
C PHE A 530 5.98 -1.09 -34.85
N GLU A 531 7.24 -1.32 -35.24
CA GLU A 531 7.71 -2.65 -35.68
C GLU A 531 7.60 -3.71 -34.57
N MET A 532 7.77 -3.30 -33.31
CA MET A 532 7.63 -4.18 -32.14
C MET A 532 6.16 -4.39 -31.74
N ASN A 533 5.31 -3.41 -31.99
CA ASN A 533 3.87 -3.47 -31.76
C ASN A 533 3.14 -2.74 -32.88
N ASP A 534 2.67 -3.49 -33.87
CA ASP A 534 1.99 -2.98 -35.07
C ASP A 534 0.62 -2.35 -34.79
N LYS A 535 0.17 -2.37 -33.54
CA LYS A 535 -1.06 -1.72 -33.05
C LYS A 535 -0.78 -0.52 -32.14
N ASP A 536 0.46 -0.06 -32.05
CA ASP A 536 0.80 1.13 -31.27
C ASP A 536 0.33 2.41 -31.99
N ILE A 537 -0.94 2.76 -31.76
CA ILE A 537 -1.54 3.97 -32.32
C ILE A 537 -0.84 5.26 -31.88
N LEU A 538 -0.13 5.23 -30.74
CA LEU A 538 0.58 6.37 -30.20
C LEU A 538 1.89 6.58 -30.99
N ALA A 539 2.54 5.48 -31.39
CA ALA A 539 3.69 5.53 -32.31
C ALA A 539 3.27 6.07 -33.68
N LEU A 540 2.11 5.66 -34.21
CA LEU A 540 1.54 6.19 -35.45
C LEU A 540 1.24 7.69 -35.36
N ASN A 541 0.67 8.17 -34.24
CA ASN A 541 0.48 9.59 -34.01
C ASN A 541 1.83 10.35 -34.00
N ASN A 542 2.86 9.83 -33.33
CA ASN A 542 4.19 10.45 -33.31
C ASN A 542 4.84 10.44 -34.71
N ALA A 543 4.61 9.40 -35.51
CA ALA A 543 5.06 9.36 -36.90
C ALA A 543 4.33 10.42 -37.75
N ALA A 544 3.03 10.62 -37.53
CA ALA A 544 2.28 11.70 -38.17
C ALA A 544 2.85 13.08 -37.80
N TRP A 545 3.24 13.29 -36.54
CA TRP A 545 3.94 14.51 -36.09
C TRP A 545 5.22 14.72 -36.88
N TYR A 546 6.05 13.68 -37.01
CA TYR A 546 7.29 13.75 -37.77
C TYR A 546 7.04 14.08 -39.26
N TYR A 547 6.11 13.38 -39.91
CA TYR A 547 5.86 13.59 -41.34
C TYR A 547 5.29 14.97 -41.64
N ILE A 548 4.43 15.53 -40.78
CA ILE A 548 3.85 16.85 -41.03
C ILE A 548 4.83 17.99 -40.71
N ASN A 549 5.63 17.87 -39.65
CA ASN A 549 6.48 18.96 -39.18
C ASN A 549 7.89 18.94 -39.76
N VAL A 550 8.46 17.75 -39.97
CA VAL A 550 9.85 17.56 -40.42
C VAL A 550 9.91 17.29 -41.92
N GLU A 551 9.29 16.20 -42.40
CA GLU A 551 9.31 15.85 -43.84
C GLU A 551 8.39 16.76 -44.68
N LYS A 552 7.47 17.50 -44.05
CA LYS A 552 6.40 18.29 -44.70
C LYS A 552 5.55 17.45 -45.67
N ASN A 553 5.44 16.14 -45.41
CA ASN A 553 4.67 15.20 -46.22
C ASN A 553 3.28 15.00 -45.61
N ILE A 554 2.31 15.74 -46.13
CA ILE A 554 0.95 15.75 -45.58
C ILE A 554 0.21 14.44 -45.82
N SER A 555 0.49 13.77 -46.94
CA SER A 555 -0.12 12.49 -47.29
C SER A 555 0.27 11.41 -46.28
N ARG A 556 1.57 11.24 -46.02
CA ARG A 556 2.06 10.29 -45.01
C ARG A 556 1.58 10.63 -43.61
N ALA A 557 1.55 11.93 -43.25
CA ALA A 557 1.02 12.35 -41.95
C ALA A 557 -0.45 11.95 -41.81
N TYR A 558 -1.27 12.18 -42.84
CA TYR A 558 -2.69 11.81 -42.85
C TYR A 558 -2.89 10.30 -42.77
N GLU A 559 -2.13 9.50 -43.51
CA GLU A 559 -2.22 8.04 -43.45
C GLU A 559 -1.94 7.50 -42.04
N ASN A 560 -0.88 7.99 -41.39
CA ASN A 560 -0.50 7.55 -40.05
C ASN A 560 -1.53 7.96 -38.99
N ILE A 561 -1.98 9.23 -38.98
CA ILE A 561 -2.96 9.68 -37.99
C ILE A 561 -4.35 9.07 -38.21
N LYS A 562 -4.71 8.79 -39.47
CA LYS A 562 -5.94 8.08 -39.80
C LYS A 562 -5.92 6.66 -39.24
N ALA A 563 -4.83 5.92 -39.46
CA ALA A 563 -4.67 4.58 -38.89
C ALA A 563 -4.73 4.62 -37.35
N ALA A 564 -4.03 5.58 -36.73
CA ALA A 564 -4.09 5.77 -35.27
C ALA A 564 -5.52 6.01 -34.76
N TYR A 565 -6.34 6.78 -35.49
CA TYR A 565 -7.71 7.09 -35.12
C TYR A 565 -8.69 5.93 -35.35
N GLU A 566 -8.54 5.22 -36.48
CA GLU A 566 -9.43 4.09 -36.83
C GLU A 566 -9.18 2.85 -35.95
N GLU A 567 -7.97 2.70 -35.40
CA GLU A 567 -7.56 1.54 -34.59
C GLU A 567 -7.57 1.80 -33.07
N ILE A 568 -8.22 2.88 -32.60
CA ILE A 568 -8.34 3.20 -31.17
C ILE A 568 -8.94 2.02 -30.40
N PRO A 569 -8.21 1.39 -29.46
CA PRO A 569 -8.75 0.28 -28.69
C PRO A 569 -9.74 0.79 -27.63
N ILE A 570 -10.72 -0.04 -27.26
CA ILE A 570 -11.72 0.30 -26.24
C ILE A 570 -11.05 0.66 -24.90
N SER A 571 -9.92 0.02 -24.61
CA SER A 571 -9.17 0.13 -23.35
C SER A 571 -8.41 1.43 -23.16
N ILE A 572 -8.19 2.25 -24.21
CA ILE A 572 -7.41 3.47 -24.06
C ILE A 572 -8.20 4.54 -23.30
N ASP A 573 -7.51 5.42 -22.58
CA ASP A 573 -8.15 6.45 -21.77
C ASP A 573 -8.80 7.54 -22.64
N GLU A 574 -9.90 8.12 -22.14
CA GLU A 574 -10.69 9.10 -22.89
C GLU A 574 -9.92 10.36 -23.27
N ASN A 575 -8.92 10.77 -22.48
CA ASN A 575 -8.12 11.94 -22.80
C ASN A 575 -7.23 11.66 -24.01
N THR A 576 -6.58 10.49 -24.05
CA THR A 576 -5.78 10.05 -25.20
C THR A 576 -6.65 9.91 -26.46
N LYS A 577 -7.85 9.31 -26.36
CA LYS A 577 -8.80 9.24 -27.50
C LYS A 577 -9.09 10.62 -28.07
N LYS A 578 -9.41 11.57 -27.18
CA LYS A 578 -9.72 12.95 -27.55
C LYS A 578 -8.54 13.61 -28.27
N LEU A 579 -7.33 13.49 -27.74
CA LEU A 579 -6.13 14.08 -28.34
C LEU A 579 -5.83 13.51 -29.72
N ILE A 580 -5.95 12.19 -29.92
CA ILE A 580 -5.77 11.56 -31.23
C ILE A 580 -6.86 12.03 -32.22
N ALA A 581 -8.12 12.12 -31.79
CA ALA A 581 -9.22 12.60 -32.62
C ALA A 581 -9.05 14.08 -33.03
N GLU A 582 -8.55 14.93 -32.13
CA GLU A 582 -8.22 16.32 -32.40
C GLU A 582 -7.06 16.44 -33.41
N ASN A 583 -6.00 15.64 -33.24
CA ASN A 583 -4.89 15.57 -34.17
C ASN A 583 -5.34 15.10 -35.56
N TYR A 584 -6.16 14.04 -35.62
CA TYR A 584 -6.76 13.54 -36.87
C TYR A 584 -7.55 14.63 -37.60
N THR A 585 -8.45 15.31 -36.89
CA THR A 585 -9.31 16.35 -37.47
C THR A 585 -8.48 17.51 -38.05
N ARG A 586 -7.43 17.92 -37.35
CA ARG A 586 -6.53 19.00 -37.79
C ARG A 586 -5.75 18.62 -39.04
N ILE A 587 -5.18 17.42 -39.08
CA ILE A 587 -4.41 16.94 -40.24
C ILE A 587 -5.34 16.67 -41.43
N GLU A 588 -6.51 16.06 -41.20
CA GLU A 588 -7.50 15.79 -42.25
C GLU A 588 -7.95 17.10 -42.94
N LYS A 589 -8.21 18.15 -42.16
CA LYS A 589 -8.57 19.46 -42.71
C LYS A 589 -7.49 19.99 -43.65
N LEU A 590 -6.23 19.97 -43.22
CA LEU A 590 -5.12 20.42 -44.07
C LEU A 590 -4.94 19.53 -45.29
N TYR A 591 -5.15 18.21 -45.16
CA TYR A 591 -5.02 17.25 -46.25
C TYR A 591 -6.08 17.48 -47.33
N LYS A 592 -7.29 17.90 -46.94
CA LYS A 592 -8.34 18.31 -47.89
C LYS A 592 -8.01 19.63 -48.61
N GLU A 593 -7.18 20.48 -48.01
CA GLU A 593 -6.82 21.79 -48.54
C GLU A 593 -5.55 21.77 -49.42
N ASN A 594 -4.65 20.78 -49.27
CA ASN A 594 -3.34 20.72 -49.94
C ASN A 594 -3.06 19.33 -50.55
N SER A 595 -2.41 19.29 -51.73
CA SER A 595 -2.40 18.07 -52.54
C SER A 595 -1.27 17.07 -52.28
N GLU A 596 -0.16 17.39 -51.60
CA GLU A 596 0.88 16.39 -51.26
C GLU A 596 2.02 16.89 -50.34
N THR A 597 2.41 18.15 -50.43
CA THR A 597 3.51 18.75 -49.63
C THR A 597 3.08 20.05 -48.96
N LEU A 598 3.44 20.21 -47.68
CA LEU A 598 3.19 21.43 -46.91
C LEU A 598 4.22 22.51 -47.25
N ASP A 599 3.84 23.77 -47.09
CA ASP A 599 4.79 24.87 -47.05
C ASP A 599 5.73 24.73 -45.84
N ASN A 600 7.00 25.08 -46.00
CA ASN A 600 8.03 24.91 -44.98
C ASN A 600 7.73 25.73 -43.72
N ASP A 601 7.04 26.86 -43.87
CA ASP A 601 6.69 27.77 -42.79
C ASP A 601 5.52 27.26 -41.91
N ILE A 602 4.83 26.20 -42.34
CA ILE A 602 3.70 25.65 -41.58
C ILE A 602 4.22 24.66 -40.55
N PHE A 603 4.03 24.99 -39.27
CA PHE A 603 4.24 24.11 -38.13
C PHE A 603 2.90 23.72 -37.51
N MET A 604 2.69 22.43 -37.27
CA MET A 604 1.52 21.92 -36.59
C MET A 604 1.90 21.33 -35.24
N ASP A 605 1.56 22.06 -34.19
CA ASP A 605 1.70 21.55 -32.82
C ASP A 605 0.62 20.52 -32.53
N ILE A 606 0.93 19.24 -32.73
CA ILE A 606 0.10 18.11 -32.30
C ILE A 606 0.77 17.40 -31.12
N THR A 607 -0.03 16.78 -30.26
CA THR A 607 0.48 16.12 -29.06
C THR A 607 1.38 14.94 -29.39
N LEU A 608 2.54 14.87 -28.75
CA LEU A 608 3.43 13.71 -28.75
C LEU A 608 3.11 12.82 -27.55
N PHE A 609 3.21 11.50 -27.75
CA PHE A 609 2.94 10.51 -26.73
C PHE A 609 4.21 9.76 -26.34
N TYR A 610 4.57 9.84 -25.07
CA TYR A 610 5.75 9.19 -24.49
C TYR A 610 5.43 7.77 -24.04
#